data_AF-A0A8K0CQS1-F1
#
_entry.id   AF-A0A8K0CQS1-F1
#
_cell.length_a   1.000
_cell.length_b   1.000
_cell.length_c   1.000
_cell.angle_alpha   90.00
_cell.angle_beta   90.00
_cell.angle_gamma   90.00
#
_symmetry.space_group_name_H-M   'P 1'
#
loop_
_entity.id
_entity.type
_entity.pdbx_description
1 polymer ?
#
loop_
_entity_poly.entity_id
_entity_poly.type
_entity_poly.pdbx_seq_one_letter_code
_entity_poly.pdbx_strand_id
1 'polypeptide(L)'
;MVLQTYKFASNEYRLFPIRFQVNFCEAFNKNAIGLQGVKRCGNFTGCPLSKNKAMIVCNWSPDASRFPPYIPNGRYMIEAQGLFRTTELYVARLYATVYRPIVV
;
A
#
# COMPACT_ATOMS: atom_id res chain seq x y z
N MET A 1 4.04 -7.28 -7.11
CA MET A 1 3.31 -6.01 -6.95
C MET A 1 4.30 -4.89 -7.21
N VAL A 2 3.94 -3.93 -8.04
CA VAL A 2 4.74 -2.73 -8.30
C VAL A 2 4.03 -1.55 -7.66
N LEU A 3 4.76 -0.75 -6.88
CA LEU A 3 4.27 0.45 -6.23
C LEU A 3 5.03 1.64 -6.82
N GLN A 4 4.31 2.55 -7.47
CA GLN A 4 4.83 3.83 -7.92
C GLN A 4 4.20 4.95 -7.10
N THR A 5 5.04 5.81 -6.53
CA THR A 5 4.56 6.93 -5.72
C THR A 5 4.62 8.23 -6.51
N TYR A 6 3.69 9.11 -6.17
CA TYR A 6 3.58 10.46 -6.69
C TYR A 6 3.35 11.40 -5.51
N LYS A 7 3.93 12.60 -5.59
CA LYS A 7 3.75 13.66 -4.61
C LYS A 7 3.00 14.82 -5.25
N PHE A 8 2.00 15.34 -4.55
CA PHE A 8 1.28 16.52 -5.00
C PHE A 8 2.14 17.77 -4.85
N ALA A 9 2.40 18.45 -5.97
CA ALA A 9 3.15 19.71 -6.02
C ALA A 9 2.64 20.55 -7.19
N SER A 10 2.47 21.85 -7.00
CA SER A 10 2.02 22.79 -8.06
C SER A 10 0.70 22.36 -8.74
N ASN A 11 -0.31 21.99 -7.94
CA ASN A 11 -1.63 21.53 -8.39
C ASN A 11 -1.69 20.21 -9.18
N GLU A 12 -0.62 19.43 -9.20
CA GLU A 12 -0.58 18.13 -9.89
C GLU A 12 0.19 17.06 -9.10
N TYR A 13 -0.09 15.79 -9.38
CA TYR A 13 0.67 14.66 -8.85
C TYR A 13 1.89 14.40 -9.72
N ARG A 14 3.08 14.67 -9.19
CA ARG A 14 4.35 14.45 -9.88
C ARG A 14 5.03 13.18 -9.39
N LEU A 15 5.75 12.51 -10.28
CA LEU A 15 6.46 11.28 -9.96
C LEU A 15 7.44 11.53 -8.81
N PHE A 16 7.29 10.77 -7.73
CA PHE A 16 8.16 10.84 -6.57
C PHE A 16 9.16 9.68 -6.66
N PRO A 17 10.45 9.87 -6.29
CA PRO A 17 11.51 8.88 -6.52
C PRO A 17 11.45 7.72 -5.51
N ILE A 18 10.24 7.24 -5.21
CA ILE A 18 10.01 6.04 -4.44
C ILE A 18 9.23 5.08 -5.34
N ARG A 19 9.92 4.02 -5.78
CA ARG A 19 9.36 2.91 -6.53
C ARG A 19 9.79 1.62 -5.85
N PHE A 20 8.82 0.76 -5.56
CA PHE A 20 9.09 -0.54 -4.96
C PHE A 20 8.52 -1.64 -5.82
N GLN A 21 9.31 -2.69 -6.04
CA GLN A 21 8.82 -3.95 -6.54
C GLN A 21 8.87 -4.94 -5.39
N VAL A 22 7.71 -5.35 -4.90
CA VAL A 22 7.60 -6.25 -3.77
C VAL A 22 6.75 -7.46 -4.14
N ASN A 23 7.16 -8.62 -3.65
CA ASN A 23 6.30 -9.79 -3.64
C ASN A 23 5.22 -9.57 -2.58
N PHE A 24 3.95 -9.47 -2.99
CA PHE A 24 2.85 -9.21 -2.06
C PHE A 24 2.78 -10.26 -0.95
N CYS A 25 2.96 -11.54 -1.28
CA CYS A 25 2.89 -12.62 -0.31
C CYS A 25 4.06 -12.60 0.68
N GLU A 26 5.25 -12.22 0.22
CA GLU A 26 6.39 -12.05 1.10
C GLU A 26 6.20 -10.84 2.04
N ALA A 27 5.78 -9.69 1.49
CA ALA A 27 5.50 -8.48 2.27
C ALA A 27 4.39 -8.73 3.30
N PHE A 28 3.37 -9.51 2.92
CA PHE A 28 2.29 -9.92 3.80
C PHE A 28 2.78 -10.81 4.94
N ASN A 29 3.58 -11.84 4.64
CA ASN A 29 4.14 -12.75 5.63
C ASN A 29 5.09 -12.03 6.60
N LYS A 30 5.85 -11.06 6.11
CA LYS A 30 6.72 -10.18 6.93
C LYS A 30 5.94 -9.09 7.67
N ASN A 31 4.62 -9.01 7.52
CA ASN A 31 3.78 -7.97 8.11
C ASN A 31 4.30 -6.55 7.79
N ALA A 32 4.76 -6.33 6.56
CA ALA A 32 5.23 -5.03 6.10
C ALA A 32 4.11 -4.00 6.26
N ILE A 33 4.38 -2.86 6.89
CA ILE A 33 3.42 -1.75 7.04
C ILE A 33 2.11 -2.21 7.74
N GLY A 34 2.15 -3.26 8.56
CA GLY A 34 0.97 -3.76 9.26
C GLY A 34 -0.04 -4.49 8.37
N LEU A 35 0.39 -5.04 7.23
CA LEU A 35 -0.48 -5.76 6.29
C LEU A 35 -1.25 -6.92 6.92
N GLN A 36 -0.74 -7.59 7.96
CA GLN A 36 -1.50 -8.66 8.62
C GLN A 36 -2.76 -8.15 9.33
N GLY A 37 -2.87 -6.83 9.55
CA GLY A 37 -4.09 -6.20 10.04
C GLY A 37 -5.32 -6.49 9.18
N VAL A 38 -5.15 -6.79 7.88
CA VAL A 38 -6.26 -7.17 7.00
C VAL A 38 -6.94 -8.47 7.43
N LYS A 39 -6.28 -9.32 8.23
CA LYS A 39 -6.87 -10.56 8.77
C LYS A 39 -7.86 -10.30 9.90
N ARG A 40 -7.89 -9.09 10.46
CA ARG A 40 -8.76 -8.76 11.61
C ARG A 40 -10.24 -8.76 11.23
N CYS A 41 -10.56 -8.56 9.96
CA CYS A 41 -11.93 -8.54 9.47
C CYS A 41 -12.00 -8.98 8.00
N GLY A 42 -13.09 -9.64 7.61
CA GLY A 42 -13.32 -10.13 6.26
C GLY A 42 -12.95 -11.59 6.08
N ASN A 43 -12.72 -12.01 4.83
CA ASN A 43 -12.48 -13.42 4.47
C ASN A 43 -11.05 -13.67 3.94
N PHE A 44 -10.15 -12.70 4.15
CA PHE A 44 -8.75 -12.81 3.73
C PHE A 44 -7.95 -13.70 4.70
N THR A 45 -7.55 -14.89 4.25
CA THR A 45 -6.81 -15.85 5.07
C THR A 45 -5.29 -15.75 4.93
N GLY A 46 -4.80 -15.14 3.84
CA GLY A 46 -3.38 -15.00 3.55
C GLY A 46 -3.02 -15.41 2.12
N CYS A 47 -1.74 -15.67 1.92
CA CYS A 47 -1.24 -16.28 0.69
C CYS A 47 -1.10 -17.80 0.83
N PRO A 48 -1.28 -18.58 -0.26
CA PRO A 48 -1.65 -18.15 -1.61
C PRO A 48 -3.12 -17.67 -1.70
N LEU A 49 -3.38 -16.73 -2.60
CA LEU A 49 -4.73 -16.19 -2.80
C LEU A 49 -5.65 -17.24 -3.44
N SER A 50 -6.86 -17.39 -2.91
CA SER A 50 -7.85 -18.31 -3.49
C SER A 50 -8.38 -17.75 -4.81
N LYS A 51 -8.32 -18.56 -5.87
CA LYS A 51 -8.89 -18.21 -7.17
C LYS A 51 -10.43 -18.13 -7.07
N ASN A 52 -11.04 -17.22 -7.82
CA ASN A 52 -12.49 -17.04 -7.93
C ASN A 52 -13.24 -16.77 -6.61
N LYS A 53 -12.54 -16.29 -5.58
CA LYS A 53 -13.19 -15.79 -4.35
C LYS A 53 -12.97 -14.29 -4.24
N ALA A 54 -14.06 -13.55 -4.06
CA ALA A 54 -13.98 -12.14 -3.72
C ALA A 54 -13.28 -12.00 -2.37
N MET A 55 -12.20 -11.22 -2.34
CA MET A 55 -11.48 -10.89 -1.11
C MET A 55 -12.12 -9.67 -0.49
N ILE A 56 -12.58 -9.83 0.74
CA ILE A 56 -13.19 -8.77 1.54
C ILE A 56 -12.18 -8.43 2.63
N VAL A 57 -11.76 -7.17 2.65
CA VAL A 57 -10.92 -6.57 3.69
C VAL A 57 -11.68 -5.37 4.24
N CYS A 58 -11.89 -5.34 5.55
CA CYS A 58 -12.61 -4.25 6.21
C CYS A 58 -11.74 -3.62 7.29
N ASN A 59 -11.87 -2.29 7.47
CA ASN A 59 -11.24 -1.52 8.55
C ASN A 59 -9.72 -1.72 8.70
N TRP A 60 -9.04 -2.03 7.59
CA TRP A 60 -7.59 -2.07 7.59
C TRP A 60 -7.02 -0.67 7.42
N SER A 61 -6.03 -0.35 8.25
CA SER A 61 -5.17 0.81 8.08
C SER A 61 -3.71 0.37 8.18
N PRO A 62 -2.82 1.00 7.41
CA PRO A 62 -1.40 0.73 7.50
C PRO A 62 -0.83 1.21 8.84
N ASP A 63 0.10 0.44 9.40
CA ASP A 63 0.77 0.77 10.67
C ASP A 63 1.76 1.92 10.46
N ALA A 64 1.38 3.12 10.92
CA ALA A 64 2.17 4.34 10.79
C ALA A 64 3.58 4.21 11.39
N SER A 65 3.77 3.41 12.44
CA SER A 65 5.07 3.21 13.11
C SER A 65 6.09 2.49 12.24
N ARG A 66 5.63 1.78 11.20
CA ARG A 66 6.45 1.01 10.26
C ARG A 66 6.75 1.75 8.97
N PHE A 67 6.29 2.99 8.82
CA PHE A 67 6.63 3.79 7.66
C PHE A 67 8.07 4.29 7.75
N PRO A 68 8.75 4.47 6.60
CA PRO A 68 10.05 5.11 6.56
C PRO A 68 10.01 6.49 7.26
N PRO A 69 10.94 6.78 8.20
CA PRO A 69 10.87 7.98 9.04
C PRO A 69 11.02 9.30 8.26
N TYR A 70 11.63 9.23 7.06
CA TYR A 70 11.97 10.41 6.25
C TYR A 70 10.97 10.72 5.14
N ILE A 71 9.73 10.23 5.20
CA ILE A 71 8.70 10.64 4.25
C ILE A 71 8.30 12.10 4.54
N PRO A 72 8.48 13.05 3.60
CA PRO A 72 8.11 14.44 3.81
C PRO A 72 6.61 14.60 3.99
N ASN A 73 6.19 15.65 4.70
CA ASN A 73 4.78 16.02 4.76
C ASN A 73 4.24 16.34 3.35
N GLY A 74 2.97 16.02 3.12
CA GLY A 74 2.29 16.32 1.86
C GLY A 74 1.21 15.32 1.49
N ARG A 75 0.59 15.57 0.33
CA ARG A 75 -0.37 14.67 -0.30
C ARG A 75 0.35 13.75 -1.27
N TYR A 76 0.04 12.46 -1.19
CA TYR A 76 0.65 11.41 -2.00
C TYR A 76 -0.43 10.60 -2.71
N MET A 77 -0.10 10.18 -3.92
CA MET A 77 -0.82 9.13 -4.64
C MET A 77 0.11 7.95 -4.82
N ILE A 78 -0.37 6.75 -4.52
CA ILE A 78 0.35 5.50 -4.70
C ILE A 78 -0.41 4.70 -5.75
N GLU A 79 0.22 4.43 -6.87
CA GLU A 79 -0.29 3.51 -7.87
C GLU A 79 0.27 2.11 -7.58
N ALA A 80 -0.62 1.18 -7.25
CA ALA A 80 -0.29 -0.18 -6.92
C ALA A 80 -0.79 -1.12 -8.02
N GLN A 81 0.14 -1.79 -8.69
CA GLN A 81 -0.12 -2.76 -9.73
C GLN A 81 0.12 -4.17 -9.20
N GLY A 82 -0.94 -4.98 -9.14
CA GLY A 82 -0.88 -6.39 -8.80
C GLY A 82 -0.62 -7.22 -10.04
N LEU A 83 0.52 -7.92 -10.08
CA LEU A 83 0.88 -8.81 -11.19
C LEU A 83 0.98 -10.26 -10.68
N PHE A 84 0.43 -11.21 -11.43
CA PHE A 84 0.66 -12.64 -11.25
C PHE A 84 1.28 -13.22 -12.52
N ARG A 85 2.54 -13.65 -12.41
CA ARG A 85 3.40 -13.99 -13.56
C ARG A 85 3.54 -12.78 -14.50
N THR A 86 2.69 -12.69 -15.52
CA THR A 86 2.64 -11.59 -16.50
C THR A 86 1.25 -10.97 -16.64
N THR A 87 0.25 -11.51 -15.94
CA THR A 87 -1.13 -11.02 -16.00
C THR A 87 -1.36 -9.96 -14.93
N GLU A 88 -1.91 -8.82 -15.34
CA GLU A 88 -2.39 -7.80 -14.41
C GLU A 88 -3.66 -8.31 -13.71
N LEU A 89 -3.62 -8.32 -12.38
CA LEU A 89 -4.76 -8.69 -11.55
C LEU A 89 -5.59 -7.47 -11.17
N TYR A 90 -4.92 -6.37 -10.85
CA TYR A 90 -5.55 -5.13 -10.44
C TYR A 90 -4.60 -3.94 -10.60
N VAL A 91 -5.20 -2.76 -10.77
CA VAL A 91 -4.56 -1.47 -10.55
C VAL A 91 -5.36 -0.73 -9.49
N ALA A 92 -4.69 -0.27 -8.45
CA ALA A 92 -5.29 0.53 -7.40
C ALA A 92 -4.56 1.87 -7.27
N ARG A 93 -5.33 2.95 -7.12
CA ARG A 93 -4.79 4.27 -6.76
C ARG A 93 -5.20 4.60 -5.34
N LEU A 94 -4.20 4.72 -4.48
CA LEU A 94 -4.36 5.04 -3.08
C LEU A 94 -3.95 6.49 -2.86
N TYR A 95 -4.81 7.27 -2.24
CA TYR A 95 -4.52 8.65 -1.88
C TYR A 95 -4.29 8.73 -0.38
N ALA A 96 -3.18 9.36 0.01
CA ALA A 96 -2.79 9.49 1.40
C ALA A 96 -2.25 10.90 1.69
N THR A 97 -2.44 11.35 2.92
CA THR A 97 -1.83 12.60 3.41
C THR A 97 -0.92 12.26 4.56
N VAL A 98 0.34 12.69 4.48
CA VAL A 98 1.33 12.55 5.55
C VAL A 98 1.46 13.90 6.23
N TYR A 99 1.20 13.92 7.53
CA TYR A 99 1.43 15.05 8.41
C TYR A 99 2.11 14.54 9.68
N ARG A 100 3.06 15.32 10.20
CA ARG A 100 3.62 15.07 11.53
C ARG A 100 2.88 15.95 12.53
N PRO A 101 2.49 15.43 13.70
CA PRO A 101 1.94 16.26 14.76
C PRO A 101 2.98 17.31 15.16
N ILE A 102 2.53 18.55 15.34
CA ILE A 102 3.35 19.59 15.95
C ILE A 102 3.48 19.20 17.42
N VAL A 103 4.68 18.81 17.85
CA VAL A 103 4.97 18.65 19.28
C VAL A 103 5.16 20.06 19.81
N VAL A 104 4.14 20.57 20.50
CA VAL A 104 4.19 21.84 21.26
C VAL A 104 4.61 21.53 22.68
#